data_AF-A0A4Q6EGS3-F1
#
_entry.id   AF-A0A4Q6EGS3-F1
#
_cell.length_a   1.000
_cell.length_b   1.000
_cell.length_c   1.000
_cell.angle_alpha   90.00
_cell.angle_beta   90.00
_cell.angle_gamma   90.00
#
_symmetry.space_group_name_H-M   'P 1'
#
loop_
_entity.id
_entity.type
_entity.pdbx_description
1 polymer ?
#
loop_
_entity_poly.entity_id
_entity_poly.type
_entity_poly.pdbx_seq_one_letter_code
_entity_poly.pdbx_strand_id
1 'polypeptide(L)'
;AILSEPAFAALSQDGKAPVIESIVVARDNPFAAKDPAVVVATLAQEAPLGGESLLSARAREAGSACRWFHEFLRIAIEPFLVAEGSLGIILGAHQQNLLLSTENGWPKKAYFRDCHGTGYTAEGVARFLGCVPLLAEDNGNLVPARMGQVLFGYYLILNTVFNVVAGLAETTGEETALLEQLRAFLLEVRKRSGLNPAFIDYLTLSPKLLQKGNFSCAWASLNENTTADPLAIYTEIPNPLYRGHP
;
A
#
# COMPACT_ATOMS: atom_id res chain seq x y z
N ALA A 1 8.35 8.16 4.96
CA ALA A 1 8.10 9.61 4.84
C ALA A 1 6.96 9.83 3.86
N ILE A 2 6.08 10.79 4.10
CA ILE A 2 5.02 11.13 3.14
C ILE A 2 5.54 12.26 2.25
N LEU A 3 5.37 12.14 0.94
CA LEU A 3 5.61 13.22 -0.01
C LEU A 3 4.36 14.11 -0.02
N SER A 4 4.42 15.20 0.74
CA SER A 4 3.29 16.10 0.90
C SER A 4 2.89 16.75 -0.41
N GLU A 5 1.60 17.11 -0.50
CA GLU A 5 0.98 17.80 -1.63
C GLU A 5 0.52 19.19 -1.16
N PRO A 6 1.45 20.12 -0.87
CA PRO A 6 1.15 21.34 -0.13
C PRO A 6 0.40 22.41 -0.94
N ALA A 7 0.35 22.29 -2.26
CA ALA A 7 -0.27 23.29 -3.12
C ALA A 7 -0.99 22.65 -4.30
N PHE A 8 -2.08 23.28 -4.71
CA PHE A 8 -2.83 22.94 -5.92
C PHE A 8 -3.28 24.23 -6.61
N ALA A 9 -3.52 24.16 -7.91
CA ALA A 9 -4.03 25.27 -8.71
C ALA A 9 -4.98 24.75 -9.79
N ALA A 10 -5.88 25.61 -10.27
CA ALA A 10 -6.77 25.31 -11.39
C ALA A 10 -7.10 26.61 -12.13
N LEU A 11 -7.39 26.50 -13.42
CA LEU A 11 -7.90 27.61 -14.22
C LEU A 11 -9.38 27.84 -13.92
N SER A 12 -9.79 29.11 -13.88
CA SER A 12 -11.19 29.51 -13.83
C SER A 12 -11.42 30.63 -14.85
N GLN A 13 -12.62 30.67 -15.42
CA GLN A 13 -13.07 31.83 -16.19
C GLN A 13 -13.78 32.79 -15.24
N ASP A 14 -13.65 34.11 -15.43
CA ASP A 14 -14.20 35.14 -14.54
C ASP A 14 -15.59 34.80 -13.97
N GLY A 15 -15.65 34.61 -12.65
CA GLY A 15 -16.87 34.31 -11.90
C GLY A 15 -17.43 32.89 -12.03
N LYS A 16 -16.77 31.99 -12.78
CA LYS A 16 -17.16 30.58 -12.94
C LYS A 16 -16.36 29.65 -12.04
N ALA A 17 -16.91 28.47 -11.79
CA ALA A 17 -16.20 27.41 -11.08
C ALA A 17 -14.89 27.02 -11.80
N PRO A 18 -13.89 26.51 -11.07
CA PRO A 18 -12.66 25.99 -11.67
C PRO A 18 -12.94 24.90 -12.70
N VAL A 19 -12.15 24.89 -13.78
CA VAL A 19 -12.15 23.81 -14.78
C VAL A 19 -11.41 22.63 -14.18
N ILE A 20 -12.14 21.55 -13.87
CA ILE A 20 -11.60 20.36 -13.16
C ILE A 20 -10.42 19.75 -13.92
N GLU A 21 -10.48 19.72 -15.25
CA GLU A 21 -9.44 19.18 -16.13
C GLU A 21 -8.14 20.00 -16.11
N SER A 22 -8.15 21.19 -15.52
CA SER A 22 -6.97 22.06 -15.37
C SER A 22 -6.32 21.97 -13.99
N ILE A 23 -6.86 21.14 -13.08
CA ILE A 23 -6.31 20.99 -11.74
C ILE A 23 -4.89 20.42 -11.82
N VAL A 24 -3.97 21.09 -11.15
CA VAL A 24 -2.60 20.62 -10.92
C VAL A 24 -2.33 20.58 -9.43
N VAL A 25 -1.57 19.58 -8.99
CA VAL A 25 -1.13 19.41 -7.60
C VAL A 25 0.40 19.39 -7.58
N ALA A 26 1.00 20.26 -6.78
CA ALA A 26 2.42 20.27 -6.52
C ALA A 26 2.75 19.30 -5.37
N ARG A 27 3.67 18.38 -5.61
CA ARG A 27 4.15 17.40 -4.62
C ARG A 27 5.60 17.68 -4.29
N ASP A 28 5.96 17.54 -3.01
CA ASP A 28 7.34 17.67 -2.54
C ASP A 28 8.26 16.69 -3.26
N ASN A 29 9.42 17.20 -3.70
CA ASN A 29 10.49 16.40 -4.28
C ASN A 29 11.75 16.45 -3.39
N PRO A 30 11.91 15.48 -2.47
CA PRO A 30 13.08 15.42 -1.59
C PRO A 30 14.29 14.74 -2.25
N PHE A 31 14.19 14.30 -3.52
CA PHE A 31 15.20 13.45 -4.14
C PHE A 31 16.30 14.28 -4.80
N ALA A 32 17.54 14.02 -4.40
CA ALA A 32 18.73 14.50 -5.10
C ALA A 32 19.15 13.48 -6.16
N ALA A 33 19.82 13.94 -7.23
CA ALA A 33 20.21 13.10 -8.37
C ALA A 33 21.12 11.88 -8.03
N LYS A 34 21.71 11.84 -6.83
CA LYS A 34 22.70 10.82 -6.42
C LYS A 34 22.16 9.74 -5.48
N ASP A 35 20.95 9.87 -4.96
CA ASP A 35 20.32 8.87 -4.07
C ASP A 35 18.83 8.68 -4.45
N PRO A 36 18.56 8.10 -5.63
CA PRO A 36 17.19 7.96 -6.10
C PRO A 36 16.48 6.81 -5.37
N ALA A 37 15.38 7.14 -4.69
CA ALA A 37 14.41 6.13 -4.29
C ALA A 37 13.74 5.53 -5.53
N VAL A 38 13.59 4.21 -5.55
CA VAL A 38 12.99 3.47 -6.66
C VAL A 38 11.54 3.16 -6.31
N VAL A 39 10.62 3.39 -7.24
CA VAL A 39 9.21 2.98 -7.08
C VAL A 39 9.16 1.47 -6.93
N VAL A 40 8.43 0.96 -5.94
CA VAL A 40 8.38 -0.49 -5.63
C VAL A 40 7.88 -1.29 -6.83
N ALA A 41 6.98 -0.74 -7.64
CA ALA A 41 6.53 -1.37 -8.89
C ALA A 41 7.68 -1.66 -9.84
N THR A 42 8.61 -0.72 -10.00
CA THR A 42 9.80 -0.90 -10.86
C THR A 42 10.81 -1.82 -10.20
N LEU A 43 10.93 -1.78 -8.87
CA LEU A 43 11.84 -2.64 -8.12
C LEU A 43 11.44 -4.13 -8.28
N ALA A 44 10.16 -4.44 -8.07
CA ALA A 44 9.62 -5.79 -8.09
C ALA A 44 9.23 -6.29 -9.50
N GLN A 45 9.39 -5.47 -10.54
CA GLN A 45 9.12 -5.88 -11.90
C GLN A 45 10.14 -6.94 -12.36
N GLU A 46 9.65 -8.00 -13.00
CA GLU A 46 10.48 -8.96 -13.73
C GLU A 46 11.33 -8.25 -14.80
N ALA A 47 12.51 -8.81 -15.09
CA ALA A 47 13.35 -8.30 -16.17
C ALA A 47 12.71 -8.63 -17.54
N PRO A 48 12.21 -7.63 -18.30
CA PRO A 48 11.36 -7.89 -19.48
C PRO A 48 12.12 -8.56 -20.64
N LEU A 49 13.45 -8.50 -20.63
CA LEU A 49 14.32 -9.13 -21.63
C LEU A 49 15.02 -10.38 -21.08
N GLY A 50 14.55 -10.89 -19.93
CA GLY A 50 15.25 -11.88 -19.13
C GLY A 50 16.44 -11.29 -18.36
N GLY A 51 16.98 -12.08 -17.44
CA GLY A 51 18.07 -11.68 -16.55
C GLY A 51 17.61 -11.35 -15.14
N GLU A 52 18.49 -10.71 -14.37
CA GLU A 52 18.25 -10.38 -12.97
C GLU A 52 17.32 -9.16 -12.84
N SER A 53 16.26 -9.28 -12.04
CA SER A 53 15.40 -8.13 -11.69
C SER A 53 16.14 -7.12 -10.80
N LEU A 54 15.63 -5.89 -10.70
CA LEU A 54 16.21 -4.90 -9.78
C LEU A 54 16.12 -5.37 -8.32
N LEU A 55 15.01 -6.00 -7.92
CA LEU A 55 14.82 -6.57 -6.59
C LEU A 55 15.85 -7.66 -6.28
N SER A 56 16.05 -8.60 -7.21
CA SER A 56 17.04 -9.67 -7.10
C SER A 56 18.45 -9.10 -6.94
N ALA A 57 18.82 -8.10 -7.75
CA ALA A 57 20.11 -7.43 -7.66
C ALA A 57 20.32 -6.78 -6.28
N ARG A 58 19.30 -6.12 -5.72
CA ARG A 58 19.37 -5.52 -4.38
C ARG A 58 19.47 -6.55 -3.27
N ALA A 59 18.70 -7.63 -3.34
CA ALA A 59 18.74 -8.72 -2.38
C ALA A 59 20.10 -9.44 -2.39
N ARG A 60 20.70 -9.62 -3.59
CA ARG A 60 22.04 -10.18 -3.75
C ARG A 60 23.13 -9.26 -3.21
N GLU A 61 23.05 -7.96 -3.48
CA GLU A 61 23.96 -6.95 -2.92
C GLU A 61 23.91 -6.93 -1.39
N ALA A 62 22.71 -7.07 -0.81
CA ALA A 62 22.52 -7.21 0.63
C ALA A 62 23.00 -8.57 1.20
N GLY A 63 23.16 -9.60 0.37
CA GLY A 63 23.64 -10.92 0.75
C GLY A 63 22.60 -11.84 1.41
N SER A 64 21.34 -11.42 1.54
CA SER A 64 20.25 -12.28 2.05
C SER A 64 18.87 -11.73 1.69
N ALA A 65 18.14 -12.44 0.83
CA ALA A 65 16.78 -12.09 0.44
C ALA A 65 15.80 -12.09 1.64
N CYS A 66 15.89 -13.07 2.53
CA CYS A 66 15.01 -13.15 3.72
C CYS A 66 15.25 -11.99 4.68
N ARG A 67 16.51 -11.59 4.92
CA ARG A 67 16.80 -10.42 5.75
C ARG A 67 16.41 -9.13 5.04
N TRP A 68 16.63 -9.03 3.72
CA TRP A 68 16.18 -7.90 2.92
C TRP A 68 14.67 -7.71 3.03
N PHE A 69 13.91 -8.80 2.92
CA PHE A 69 12.45 -8.80 3.05
C PHE A 69 12.02 -8.35 4.45
N HIS A 70 12.69 -8.82 5.51
CA HIS A 70 12.41 -8.35 6.87
C HIS A 70 12.57 -6.83 7.01
N GLU A 71 13.68 -6.27 6.51
CA GLU A 71 13.92 -4.83 6.55
C GLU A 71 12.92 -4.06 5.69
N PHE A 72 12.52 -4.61 4.54
CA PHE A 72 11.45 -4.04 3.72
C PHE A 72 10.11 -4.00 4.49
N LEU A 73 9.72 -5.08 5.17
CA LEU A 73 8.52 -5.09 6.00
C LEU A 73 8.58 -4.03 7.11
N ARG A 74 9.71 -3.94 7.81
CA ARG A 74 9.91 -2.97 8.89
C ARG A 74 9.90 -1.52 8.43
N ILE A 75 10.59 -1.21 7.32
CA ILE A 75 10.79 0.17 6.84
C ILE A 75 9.62 0.64 5.98
N ALA A 76 9.06 -0.24 5.15
CA ALA A 76 8.08 0.11 4.13
C ALA A 76 6.66 -0.31 4.47
N ILE A 77 6.41 -1.34 5.28
CA ILE A 77 5.06 -1.88 5.51
C ILE A 77 4.54 -1.55 6.91
N GLU A 78 5.38 -1.72 7.94
CA GLU A 78 5.04 -1.46 9.34
C GLU A 78 4.41 -0.08 9.58
N PRO A 79 4.93 1.03 9.01
CA PRO A 79 4.36 2.35 9.25
C PRO A 79 2.90 2.46 8.83
N PHE A 80 2.48 1.75 7.78
CA PHE A 80 1.10 1.73 7.32
C PHE A 80 0.20 0.92 8.26
N LEU A 81 0.67 -0.24 8.76
CA LEU A 81 -0.06 -1.04 9.75
C LEU A 81 -0.27 -0.26 11.05
N VAL A 82 0.74 0.50 11.47
CA VAL A 82 0.65 1.37 12.65
C VAL A 82 -0.29 2.55 12.40
N ALA A 83 -0.22 3.20 11.24
CA ALA A 83 -1.11 4.30 10.87
C ALA A 83 -2.59 3.88 10.87
N GLU A 84 -2.90 2.71 10.30
CA GLU A 84 -4.26 2.19 10.30
C GLU A 84 -4.69 1.78 11.72
N GLY A 85 -3.94 0.88 12.35
CA GLY A 85 -4.38 0.28 13.61
C GLY A 85 -4.29 1.21 14.83
N SER A 86 -3.43 2.22 14.82
CA SER A 86 -3.26 3.14 15.96
C SER A 86 -3.89 4.52 15.74
N LEU A 87 -3.87 5.02 14.50
CA LEU A 87 -4.37 6.36 14.17
C LEU A 87 -5.70 6.32 13.43
N GLY A 88 -6.09 5.18 12.84
CA GLY A 88 -7.26 5.08 11.98
C GLY A 88 -7.06 5.74 10.62
N ILE A 89 -5.80 5.84 10.14
CA ILE A 89 -5.46 6.42 8.83
C ILE A 89 -5.18 5.28 7.84
N ILE A 90 -5.90 5.28 6.72
CA ILE A 90 -5.77 4.30 5.64
C ILE A 90 -5.11 4.99 4.45
N LEU A 91 -3.90 4.54 4.09
CA LEU A 91 -3.18 5.05 2.92
C LEU A 91 -3.14 4.00 1.82
N GLY A 92 -3.58 4.37 0.62
CA GLY A 92 -3.59 3.51 -0.59
C GLY A 92 -2.20 3.20 -1.14
N ALA A 93 -1.37 2.50 -0.36
CA ALA A 93 0.02 2.20 -0.68
C ALA A 93 0.17 0.96 -1.57
N HIS A 94 -0.31 1.06 -2.81
CA HIS A 94 0.05 0.11 -3.86
C HIS A 94 1.48 0.35 -4.37
N GLN A 95 2.02 -0.56 -5.18
CA GLN A 95 3.43 -0.53 -5.60
C GLN A 95 3.87 0.76 -6.28
N GLN A 96 2.97 1.41 -7.02
CA GLN A 96 3.22 2.71 -7.65
C GLN A 96 3.29 3.89 -6.66
N ASN A 97 2.70 3.77 -5.47
CA ASN A 97 2.62 4.83 -4.47
C ASN A 97 3.67 4.69 -3.36
N LEU A 98 4.48 3.64 -3.42
CA LEU A 98 5.56 3.38 -2.50
C LEU A 98 6.90 3.46 -3.23
N LEU A 99 7.84 4.23 -2.69
CA LEU A 99 9.22 4.32 -3.15
C LEU A 99 10.16 3.87 -2.05
N LEU A 100 11.27 3.23 -2.43
CA LEU A 100 12.26 2.70 -1.51
C LEU A 100 13.65 3.18 -1.91
N SER A 101 14.34 3.87 -1.00
CA SER A 101 15.77 4.10 -1.14
C SER A 101 16.53 2.93 -0.52
N THR A 102 17.66 2.56 -1.14
CA THR A 102 18.54 1.51 -0.64
C THR A 102 19.95 2.04 -0.37
N GLU A 103 20.66 1.39 0.54
CA GLU A 103 22.07 1.67 0.83
C GLU A 103 22.80 0.35 0.96
N ASN A 104 23.79 0.11 0.09
CA ASN A 104 24.51 -1.16 -0.02
C ASN A 104 23.55 -2.36 -0.18
N GLY A 105 22.56 -2.23 -1.07
CA GLY A 105 21.50 -3.22 -1.30
C GLY A 105 20.35 -3.21 -0.29
N TRP A 106 20.55 -2.70 0.93
CA TRP A 106 19.55 -2.78 2.01
C TRP A 106 18.46 -1.71 1.91
N PRO A 107 17.19 -2.03 2.23
CA PRO A 107 16.16 -1.01 2.42
C PRO A 107 16.61 0.00 3.48
N LYS A 108 16.54 1.29 3.16
CA LYS A 108 16.96 2.38 4.07
C LYS A 108 15.80 3.28 4.48
N LYS A 109 14.97 3.68 3.50
CA LYS A 109 13.84 4.58 3.76
C LYS A 109 12.75 4.37 2.72
N ALA A 110 11.50 4.36 3.20
CA ALA A 110 10.33 4.33 2.36
C ALA A 110 9.69 5.72 2.24
N TYR A 111 9.16 6.02 1.06
CA TYR A 111 8.41 7.23 0.76
C TYR A 111 7.04 6.85 0.21
N PHE A 112 5.99 7.43 0.77
CA PHE A 112 4.63 7.32 0.27
C PHE A 112 4.27 8.56 -0.52
N ARG A 113 3.62 8.39 -1.68
CA ARG A 113 3.08 9.48 -2.50
C ARG A 113 1.60 9.22 -2.79
N ASP A 114 0.94 10.23 -3.35
CA ASP A 114 -0.47 10.17 -3.76
C ASP A 114 -1.41 10.17 -2.55
N CYS A 115 -1.59 11.38 -2.00
CA CYS A 115 -2.42 11.60 -0.82
C CYS A 115 -3.92 11.63 -1.14
N HIS A 116 -4.31 11.61 -2.43
CA HIS A 116 -5.70 11.65 -2.86
C HIS A 116 -6.49 10.42 -2.36
N GLY A 117 -5.85 9.25 -2.31
CA GLY A 117 -6.45 8.02 -1.79
C GLY A 117 -6.39 7.85 -0.26
N THR A 118 -6.38 8.94 0.51
CA THR A 118 -6.34 8.87 1.98
C THR A 118 -7.73 8.63 2.55
N GLY A 119 -7.93 7.49 3.20
CA GLY A 119 -9.14 7.17 3.96
C GLY A 119 -8.92 7.21 5.46
N TYR A 120 -10.00 7.22 6.22
CA TYR A 120 -10.01 7.16 7.67
C TYR A 120 -11.04 6.14 8.16
N THR A 121 -10.73 5.43 9.24
CA THR A 121 -11.74 4.67 9.99
C THR A 121 -12.66 5.61 10.76
N ALA A 122 -13.75 5.09 11.34
CA ALA A 122 -14.61 5.90 12.21
C ALA A 122 -13.84 6.49 13.40
N GLU A 123 -12.91 5.72 13.98
CA GLU A 123 -12.03 6.18 15.06
C GLU A 123 -11.04 7.23 14.58
N GLY A 124 -10.52 7.10 13.36
CA GLY A 124 -9.66 8.10 12.72
C GLY A 124 -10.39 9.43 12.51
N VAL A 125 -11.62 9.38 11.97
CA VAL A 125 -12.45 10.58 11.81
C VAL A 125 -12.71 11.23 13.17
N ALA A 126 -13.18 10.48 14.17
CA ALA A 126 -13.42 11.02 15.51
C ALA A 126 -12.18 11.67 16.14
N ARG A 127 -10.98 11.17 15.83
CA ARG A 127 -9.71 11.72 16.30
C ARG A 127 -9.30 13.01 15.60
N PHE A 128 -9.50 13.10 14.28
CA PHE A 128 -8.90 14.17 13.46
C PHE A 128 -9.90 15.25 13.01
N LEU A 129 -11.21 15.02 13.12
CA LEU A 129 -12.25 15.95 12.68
C LEU A 129 -12.09 17.36 13.30
N GLY A 130 -11.65 17.44 14.55
CA GLY A 130 -11.46 18.71 15.26
C GLY A 130 -10.16 19.47 14.92
N CYS A 131 -9.20 18.86 14.22
CA CYS A 131 -7.88 19.46 13.96
C CYS A 131 -7.43 19.43 12.50
N VAL A 132 -8.16 18.74 11.61
CA VAL A 132 -7.91 18.70 10.17
C VAL A 132 -9.03 19.47 9.46
N PRO A 133 -8.82 20.73 9.03
CA PRO A 133 -9.90 21.61 8.55
C PRO A 133 -10.69 21.10 7.35
N LEU A 134 -10.07 20.26 6.51
CA LEU A 134 -10.68 19.71 5.30
C LEU A 134 -11.28 18.31 5.50
N LEU A 135 -11.15 17.73 6.69
CA LEU A 135 -11.78 16.44 6.99
C LEU A 135 -13.24 16.67 7.37
N ALA A 136 -14.15 15.99 6.69
CA ALA A 136 -15.57 15.97 7.01
C ALA A 136 -16.10 14.54 6.87
N GLU A 137 -17.19 14.22 7.56
CA GLU A 137 -17.78 12.88 7.53
C GLU A 137 -18.37 12.52 6.15
N ASP A 138 -18.75 13.53 5.36
CA ASP A 138 -19.47 13.41 4.09
C ASP A 138 -18.59 13.65 2.85
N ASN A 139 -17.31 13.96 3.02
CA ASN A 139 -16.40 14.26 1.90
C ASN A 139 -15.78 13.02 1.23
N GLY A 140 -16.24 11.81 1.60
CA GLY A 140 -15.80 10.54 1.02
C GLY A 140 -14.57 9.90 1.69
N ASN A 141 -13.94 10.56 2.66
CA ASN A 141 -12.75 10.03 3.34
C ASN A 141 -13.06 9.06 4.48
N LEU A 142 -14.30 9.01 4.98
CA LEU A 142 -14.73 8.00 5.96
C LEU A 142 -14.95 6.66 5.25
N VAL A 143 -14.15 5.65 5.61
CA VAL A 143 -14.18 4.33 4.99
C VAL A 143 -14.84 3.32 5.95
N PRO A 144 -15.96 2.68 5.55
CA PRO A 144 -16.59 1.59 6.30
C PRO A 144 -15.59 0.47 6.61
N ALA A 145 -15.62 -0.06 7.85
CA ALA A 145 -14.61 -0.97 8.36
C ALA A 145 -14.28 -2.16 7.44
N ARG A 146 -15.30 -2.89 6.97
CA ARG A 146 -15.09 -4.04 6.07
C ARG A 146 -14.50 -3.62 4.72
N MET A 147 -14.98 -2.49 4.16
CA MET A 147 -14.45 -1.95 2.91
C MET A 147 -13.00 -1.51 3.08
N GLY A 148 -12.68 -0.81 4.17
CA GLY A 148 -11.33 -0.36 4.49
C GLY A 148 -10.35 -1.51 4.59
N GLN A 149 -10.71 -2.59 5.28
CA GLN A 149 -9.88 -3.80 5.38
C GLN A 149 -9.59 -4.42 4.00
N VAL A 150 -10.58 -4.47 3.11
CA VAL A 150 -10.43 -5.04 1.77
C VAL A 150 -9.56 -4.14 0.89
N LEU A 151 -9.86 -2.84 0.82
CA LEU A 151 -9.11 -1.89 0.01
C LEU A 151 -7.64 -1.81 0.47
N PHE A 152 -7.44 -1.66 1.78
CA PHE A 152 -6.11 -1.56 2.37
C PHE A 152 -5.32 -2.87 2.23
N GLY A 153 -5.98 -4.02 2.47
CA GLY A 153 -5.40 -5.33 2.27
C GLY A 153 -4.98 -5.56 0.82
N TYR A 154 -5.84 -5.20 -0.13
CA TYR A 154 -5.52 -5.29 -1.54
C TYR A 154 -4.31 -4.43 -1.92
N TYR A 155 -4.31 -3.14 -1.60
CA TYR A 155 -3.23 -2.24 -2.02
C TYR A 155 -1.90 -2.55 -1.31
N LEU A 156 -1.91 -2.70 0.01
CA LEU A 156 -0.68 -2.88 0.77
C LEU A 156 -0.16 -4.32 0.69
N ILE A 157 -1.03 -5.33 0.81
CA ILE A 157 -0.57 -6.72 0.95
C ILE A 157 -0.57 -7.42 -0.40
N LEU A 158 -1.72 -7.50 -1.07
CA LEU A 158 -1.84 -8.29 -2.31
C LEU A 158 -1.10 -7.64 -3.48
N ASN A 159 -1.28 -6.33 -3.66
CA ASN A 159 -0.67 -5.61 -4.77
C ASN A 159 0.80 -5.34 -4.49
N THR A 160 1.19 -5.03 -3.26
CA THR A 160 2.57 -4.63 -2.94
C THR A 160 3.41 -5.76 -2.36
N VAL A 161 3.08 -6.26 -1.17
CA VAL A 161 3.94 -7.23 -0.49
C VAL A 161 4.03 -8.55 -1.25
N PHE A 162 2.93 -9.10 -1.78
CA PHE A 162 2.96 -10.37 -2.50
C PHE A 162 3.79 -10.29 -3.80
N ASN A 163 3.80 -9.15 -4.49
CA ASN A 163 4.69 -8.99 -5.66
C ASN A 163 6.17 -8.91 -5.26
N VAL A 164 6.51 -8.32 -4.11
CA VAL A 164 7.87 -8.38 -3.57
C VAL A 164 8.24 -9.81 -3.17
N VAL A 165 7.32 -10.56 -2.56
CA VAL A 165 7.51 -11.98 -2.24
C VAL A 165 7.78 -12.78 -3.51
N ALA A 166 6.96 -12.62 -4.55
CA ALA A 166 7.13 -13.31 -5.82
C ALA A 166 8.50 -13.00 -6.46
N GLY A 167 8.88 -11.73 -6.57
CA GLY A 167 10.17 -11.34 -7.16
C GLY A 167 11.40 -11.82 -6.36
N LEU A 168 11.30 -11.91 -5.02
CA LEU A 168 12.36 -12.53 -4.21
C LEU A 168 12.37 -14.05 -4.37
N ALA A 169 11.21 -14.69 -4.45
CA ALA A 169 11.05 -16.13 -4.61
C ALA A 169 11.61 -16.64 -5.94
N GLU A 170 11.58 -15.83 -7.01
CA GLU A 170 12.28 -16.16 -8.28
C GLU A 170 13.78 -16.38 -8.07
N THR A 171 14.37 -15.70 -7.08
CA THR A 171 15.80 -15.79 -6.79
C THR A 171 16.12 -16.88 -5.77
N THR A 172 15.26 -17.06 -4.76
CA THR A 172 15.50 -18.01 -3.66
C THR A 172 14.90 -19.40 -3.88
N GLY A 173 13.80 -19.49 -4.65
CA GLY A 173 12.94 -20.67 -4.70
C GLY A 173 12.08 -20.88 -3.45
N GLU A 174 11.99 -19.89 -2.55
CA GLU A 174 11.44 -20.05 -1.19
C GLU A 174 10.19 -19.18 -0.93
N GLU A 175 9.20 -19.18 -1.83
CA GLU A 175 7.97 -18.39 -1.67
C GLU A 175 7.25 -18.68 -0.33
N THR A 176 7.10 -19.97 0.01
CA THR A 176 6.46 -20.40 1.26
C THR A 176 7.16 -19.83 2.49
N ALA A 177 8.50 -19.80 2.50
CA ALA A 177 9.25 -19.28 3.65
C ALA A 177 9.09 -17.77 3.79
N LEU A 178 9.05 -17.03 2.68
CA LEU A 178 8.80 -15.59 2.67
C LEU A 178 7.36 -15.26 3.13
N LEU A 179 6.37 -16.06 2.73
CA LEU A 179 4.99 -15.93 3.21
C LEU A 179 4.86 -16.23 4.71
N GLU A 180 5.59 -17.24 5.21
CA GLU A 180 5.66 -17.52 6.65
C GLU A 180 6.33 -16.39 7.43
N GLN A 181 7.38 -15.80 6.86
CA GLN A 181 8.04 -14.63 7.43
C GLN A 181 7.10 -13.42 7.48
N LEU A 182 6.32 -13.16 6.43
CA LEU A 182 5.28 -12.13 6.41
C LEU A 182 4.24 -12.39 7.49
N ARG A 183 3.73 -13.62 7.59
CA ARG A 183 2.75 -13.99 8.62
C ARG A 183 3.32 -13.76 10.02
N ALA A 184 4.54 -14.21 10.28
CA ALA A 184 5.21 -14.02 11.57
C ALA A 184 5.36 -12.53 11.91
N PHE A 185 5.79 -11.72 10.94
CA PHE A 185 5.90 -10.27 11.09
C PHE A 185 4.55 -9.62 11.45
N LEU A 186 3.48 -9.96 10.74
CA LEU A 186 2.13 -9.46 11.04
C LEU A 186 1.69 -9.81 12.46
N LEU A 187 1.93 -11.05 12.90
CA LEU A 187 1.61 -11.49 14.26
C LEU A 187 2.44 -10.79 15.34
N GLU A 188 3.69 -10.44 15.05
CA GLU A 188 4.50 -9.60 15.95
C GLU A 188 3.97 -8.17 16.04
N VAL A 189 3.58 -7.55 14.92
CA VAL A 189 2.93 -6.23 14.92
C VAL A 189 1.62 -6.26 15.70
N ARG A 190 0.82 -7.33 15.54
CA ARG A 190 -0.45 -7.55 16.26
C ARG A 190 -0.30 -7.52 17.78
N LYS A 191 0.84 -7.94 18.32
CA LYS A 191 1.09 -7.99 19.78
C LYS A 191 1.32 -6.61 20.41
N ARG A 192 1.49 -5.56 19.60
CA ARG A 192 1.80 -4.21 20.09
C ARG A 192 0.59 -3.59 20.77
N SER A 193 0.81 -3.04 21.97
CA SER A 193 -0.22 -2.35 22.72
C SER A 193 -0.71 -1.10 21.99
N GLY A 194 -2.02 -0.85 22.00
CA GLY A 194 -2.63 0.34 21.40
C GLY A 194 -2.95 0.22 19.91
N LEU A 195 -2.67 -0.92 19.27
CA LEU A 195 -3.01 -1.20 17.89
C LEU A 195 -4.32 -2.00 17.80
N ASN A 196 -5.27 -1.56 16.98
CA ASN A 196 -6.49 -2.31 16.67
C ASN A 196 -6.13 -3.56 15.83
N PRO A 197 -6.34 -4.79 16.33
CA PRO A 197 -5.90 -6.00 15.63
C PRO A 197 -6.76 -6.38 14.43
N ALA A 198 -7.91 -5.72 14.21
CA ALA A 198 -8.93 -6.15 13.26
C ALA A 198 -8.41 -6.34 11.82
N PHE A 199 -7.55 -5.44 11.34
CA PHE A 199 -6.97 -5.57 10.00
C PHE A 199 -6.00 -6.75 9.90
N ILE A 200 -5.14 -6.94 10.91
CA ILE A 200 -4.21 -8.08 10.94
C ILE A 200 -4.97 -9.40 11.08
N ASP A 201 -6.03 -9.43 11.90
CA ASP A 201 -6.91 -10.58 12.05
C ASP A 201 -7.60 -10.92 10.72
N TYR A 202 -8.08 -9.91 9.97
CA TYR A 202 -8.57 -10.10 8.60
C TYR A 202 -7.52 -10.80 7.71
N LEU A 203 -6.28 -10.31 7.69
CA LEU A 203 -5.21 -10.89 6.87
C LEU A 203 -4.78 -12.29 7.29
N THR A 204 -4.86 -12.63 8.59
CA THR A 204 -4.23 -13.84 9.14
C THR A 204 -5.22 -14.95 9.49
N LEU A 205 -6.50 -14.62 9.70
CA LEU A 205 -7.56 -15.55 10.11
C LEU A 205 -8.63 -15.77 9.04
N SER A 206 -8.73 -14.91 8.02
CA SER A 206 -9.68 -15.14 6.93
C SER A 206 -9.16 -16.23 6.00
N PRO A 207 -9.95 -17.26 5.65
CA PRO A 207 -9.52 -18.30 4.69
C PRO A 207 -9.40 -17.76 3.25
N LYS A 208 -10.04 -16.63 2.97
CA LYS A 208 -10.03 -15.97 1.67
C LYS A 208 -9.78 -14.47 1.82
N LEU A 209 -9.12 -13.89 0.83
CA LEU A 209 -8.94 -12.43 0.69
C LEU A 209 -9.66 -11.95 -0.57
N LEU A 210 -10.01 -10.66 -0.60
CA LEU A 210 -10.63 -10.03 -1.76
C LEU A 210 -9.56 -9.29 -2.55
N GLN A 211 -9.50 -9.51 -3.87
CA GLN A 211 -8.60 -8.84 -4.79
C GLN A 211 -9.37 -8.06 -5.86
N LYS A 212 -8.84 -6.91 -6.33
CA LYS A 212 -9.46 -6.16 -7.42
C LYS A 212 -9.27 -6.88 -8.75
N GLY A 213 -10.38 -7.20 -9.42
CA GLY A 213 -10.38 -7.85 -10.73
C GLY A 213 -10.18 -6.87 -11.88
N ASN A 214 -8.96 -6.35 -12.09
CA ASN A 214 -8.67 -5.35 -13.12
C ASN A 214 -9.11 -5.79 -14.54
N PHE A 215 -8.91 -7.07 -14.90
CA PHE A 215 -9.37 -7.61 -16.18
C PHE A 215 -10.89 -7.53 -16.32
N SER A 216 -11.63 -8.01 -15.32
CA SER A 216 -13.10 -7.99 -15.32
C SER A 216 -13.65 -6.57 -15.34
N CYS A 217 -13.01 -5.63 -14.62
CA CYS A 217 -13.39 -4.21 -14.65
C CYS A 217 -13.28 -3.63 -16.05
N ALA A 218 -12.11 -3.81 -16.67
CA ALA A 218 -11.83 -3.29 -18.00
C ALA A 218 -12.76 -3.91 -19.04
N TRP A 219 -12.96 -5.22 -18.98
CA TRP A 219 -13.87 -5.95 -19.86
C TRP A 219 -15.32 -5.45 -19.76
N ALA A 220 -15.80 -5.21 -18.53
CA ALA A 220 -17.14 -4.74 -18.27
C ALA A 220 -17.29 -3.20 -18.37
N SER A 221 -16.23 -2.47 -18.74
CA SER A 221 -16.20 -1.00 -18.77
C SER A 221 -16.68 -0.36 -17.45
N LEU A 222 -16.38 -1.01 -16.33
CA LEU A 222 -16.74 -0.51 -15.00
C LEU A 222 -15.70 0.51 -14.54
N ASN A 223 -16.18 1.67 -14.10
CA ASN A 223 -15.35 2.67 -13.44
C ASN A 223 -15.50 2.56 -11.92
N GLU A 224 -14.37 2.31 -11.26
CA GLU A 224 -14.29 2.13 -9.81
C GLU A 224 -14.79 3.35 -9.02
N ASN A 225 -14.62 4.55 -9.58
CA ASN A 225 -15.02 5.80 -8.93
C ASN A 225 -16.51 6.14 -9.09
N THR A 226 -17.24 5.37 -9.91
CA THR A 226 -18.66 5.60 -10.20
C THR A 226 -19.55 4.42 -9.83
N THR A 227 -18.98 3.32 -9.35
CA THR A 227 -19.73 2.13 -8.97
C THR A 227 -20.40 2.35 -7.61
N ALA A 228 -21.69 2.01 -7.48
CA ALA A 228 -22.45 2.16 -6.23
C ALA A 228 -21.92 1.28 -5.09
N ASP A 229 -21.36 0.12 -5.43
CA ASP A 229 -20.61 -0.76 -4.52
C ASP A 229 -19.16 -0.89 -5.01
N PRO A 230 -18.19 -0.20 -4.37
CA PRO A 230 -16.77 -0.29 -4.72
C PRO A 230 -16.20 -1.71 -4.61
N LEU A 231 -16.84 -2.61 -3.85
CA LEU A 231 -16.40 -4.00 -3.70
C LEU A 231 -16.96 -4.93 -4.78
N ALA A 232 -17.90 -4.49 -5.61
CA ALA A 232 -18.49 -5.31 -6.67
C ALA A 232 -17.47 -5.78 -7.71
N ILE A 233 -16.34 -5.08 -7.81
CA ILE A 233 -15.23 -5.42 -8.71
C ILE A 233 -14.16 -6.32 -8.09
N TYR A 234 -14.34 -6.73 -6.83
CA TYR A 234 -13.42 -7.58 -6.10
C TYR A 234 -13.84 -9.04 -6.18
N THR A 235 -12.86 -9.94 -6.28
CA THR A 235 -13.07 -11.39 -6.32
C THR A 235 -12.30 -12.07 -5.20
N GLU A 236 -12.81 -13.19 -4.70
CA GLU A 236 -12.16 -13.93 -3.63
C GLU A 236 -11.00 -14.79 -4.15
N ILE A 237 -9.90 -14.80 -3.41
CA ILE A 237 -8.77 -15.73 -3.59
C ILE A 237 -8.47 -16.51 -2.31
N PRO A 238 -7.92 -17.72 -2.38
CA PRO A 238 -7.37 -18.41 -1.22
C PRO A 238 -6.33 -17.53 -0.52
N ASN A 239 -6.38 -17.45 0.81
CA ASN A 239 -5.41 -16.68 1.58
C ASN A 239 -4.14 -17.50 1.86
N PRO A 240 -2.97 -17.18 1.30
CA PRO A 240 -1.75 -17.92 1.56
C PRO A 240 -1.24 -17.77 3.01
N LEU A 241 -1.70 -16.72 3.71
CA LEU A 241 -1.34 -16.46 5.10
C LEU A 241 -2.26 -17.19 6.09
N TYR A 242 -3.37 -17.75 5.63
CA TYR A 242 -4.27 -18.51 6.48
C TYR A 242 -3.63 -19.84 6.87
N ARG A 243 -3.58 -20.10 8.17
CA ARG A 243 -3.35 -21.42 8.72
C ARG A 243 -4.66 -21.79 9.37
N GLY A 244 -5.39 -22.74 8.78
CA GLY A 244 -6.59 -23.27 9.42
C GLY A 244 -6.26 -23.64 10.86
N HIS A 245 -7.20 -23.41 11.78
CA HIS A 245 -7.11 -24.19 13.01
C HIS A 245 -7.09 -25.67 12.59
N PRO A 246 -6.16 -26.49 13.12
CA PRO A 246 -6.26 -27.93 12.96
C PRO A 246 -7.63 -28.42 13.44
#